data_AF-A0A6V7LZM0-F1
#
_entry.id   AF-A0A6V7LZM0-F1
#
_cell.length_a   1.000
_cell.length_b   1.000
_cell.length_c   1.000
_cell.angle_alpha   90.00
_cell.angle_beta   90.00
_cell.angle_gamma   90.00
#
_symmetry.space_group_name_H-M   'P 1'
#
loop_
_entity.id
_entity.type
_entity.pdbx_description
1 polymer ?
#
loop_
_entity_poly.entity_id
_entity_poly.type
_entity_poly.pdbx_seq_one_letter_code
_entity_poly.pdbx_strand_id
1 'polypeptide(L)' 'KKYFVGKGRGVVTTREFPKGEFVVEYIGELIDLVQAKKREAEYAKDQSTGCYMYYFQHRGHQY' A
#
# COMPACT_ATOMS: atom_id res chain seq x y z
N LYS A 1 -15.13 -9.24 3.07
CA LYS A 1 -14.11 -8.43 3.78
C LYS A 1 -14.22 -8.76 5.26
N LYS A 2 -13.14 -9.23 5.89
CA LYS A 2 -13.15 -9.64 7.30
C LYS A 2 -12.64 -8.50 8.17
N TYR A 3 -13.33 -8.21 9.27
CA TYR A 3 -12.89 -7.24 10.26
C TYR A 3 -12.11 -7.95 11.37
N PHE A 4 -11.00 -7.36 11.80
CA PHE A 4 -10.11 -7.89 12.81
C PHE A 4 -10.03 -6.88 13.97
N VAL A 5 -10.37 -7.33 15.17
CA VAL A 5 -10.35 -6.49 16.37
C VAL A 5 -8.95 -5.89 16.57
N GLY A 6 -8.89 -4.56 16.74
CA GLY A 6 -7.64 -3.81 16.89
C GLY A 6 -6.84 -3.56 15.61
N LYS A 7 -7.27 -4.09 14.45
CA LYS A 7 -6.55 -3.94 13.15
C LYS A 7 -7.42 -3.41 12.01
N GLY A 8 -8.74 -3.45 12.14
CA GLY A 8 -9.66 -2.99 11.11
C GLY A 8 -9.88 -4.04 10.01
N ARG A 9 -9.84 -3.63 8.75
CA ARG A 9 -10.15 -4.51 7.60
C ARG A 9 -8.93 -5.38 7.24
N GLY A 10 -9.17 -6.64 6.89
CA GLY A 10 -8.12 -7.52 6.36
C GLY A 10 -8.60 -8.44 5.25
N VAL A 11 -7.62 -9.01 4.55
CA VAL A 11 -7.79 -9.98 3.46
C VAL A 11 -7.44 -11.37 3.99
N VAL A 12 -8.26 -12.37 3.63
CA VAL A 12 -8.05 -13.78 4.00
C VAL A 12 -8.09 -14.60 2.72
N THR A 13 -7.21 -15.58 2.61
CA THR A 13 -7.18 -16.49 1.47
C THR A 13 -8.43 -17.38 1.47
N THR A 14 -8.93 -17.73 0.28
CA THR A 14 -10.02 -18.71 0.10
C THR A 14 -9.52 -20.05 -0.40
N ARG A 15 -8.21 -20.16 -0.66
CA ARG A 15 -7.50 -21.36 -1.10
C ARG A 15 -6.07 -21.36 -0.56
N GLU A 16 -5.39 -22.48 -0.73
CA GLU A 16 -3.96 -22.61 -0.44
C GLU A 16 -3.11 -21.94 -1.53
N PHE A 17 -1.96 -21.41 -1.12
CA PHE A 17 -0.92 -20.85 -1.99
C PHE A 17 0.40 -21.59 -1.64
N PRO A 18 1.03 -22.31 -2.59
CA PRO A 18 2.36 -22.87 -2.39
C PRO A 18 3.40 -21.75 -2.32
N LYS A 19 4.53 -22.06 -1.68
CA LYS A 19 5.64 -21.10 -1.52
C LYS A 19 6.13 -20.61 -2.89
N GLY A 20 6.18 -19.29 -3.06
CA GLY A 20 6.62 -18.65 -4.29
C GLY A 20 5.50 -18.35 -5.29
N GLU A 21 4.25 -18.76 -5.02
CA GLU A 21 3.12 -18.35 -5.86
C GLU A 21 2.86 -16.85 -5.69
N PHE A 22 2.64 -16.18 -6.81
CA PHE A 22 2.15 -14.81 -6.82
C PHE A 22 0.76 -14.74 -6.16
N VAL A 23 0.57 -13.77 -5.26
CA VAL A 23 -0.69 -13.61 -4.53
C VAL A 23 -1.52 -12.48 -5.11
N VAL A 24 -0.98 -11.25 -5.09
CA VAL A 24 -1.64 -10.06 -5.59
C VAL A 24 -0.61 -8.95 -5.82
N GLU A 25 -0.91 -8.06 -6.76
CA GLU A 25 -0.16 -6.82 -6.96
C GLU A 25 -0.59 -5.76 -5.93
N TYR A 26 0.36 -4.96 -5.46
CA TYR A 26 0.04 -3.73 -4.74
C TYR A 26 -0.36 -2.65 -5.75
N ILE A 27 -1.61 -2.72 -6.23
CA ILE A 27 -2.11 -1.83 -7.27
C ILE A 27 -2.23 -0.40 -6.73
N GLY A 28 -1.70 0.55 -7.48
CA GLY A 28 -1.77 1.98 -7.18
C GLY A 28 -1.27 2.82 -8.34
N GLU A 29 -1.14 4.12 -8.10
CA GLU A 29 -0.52 5.03 -9.05
C GLU A 29 0.99 5.06 -8.81
N LEU A 30 1.78 4.75 -9.83
CA LEU A 30 3.23 4.88 -9.77
C LEU A 30 3.60 6.34 -9.97
N ILE A 31 4.17 6.96 -8.94
CA ILE A 31 4.56 8.38 -8.96
C ILE A 31 6.02 8.53 -8.51
N ASP A 32 6.61 9.68 -8.82
CA ASP A 32 7.95 10.01 -8.33
C ASP A 32 7.94 10.53 -6.88
N LEU A 33 9.12 10.60 -6.28
CA LEU A 33 9.31 11.06 -4.91
C LEU A 33 8.78 12.49 -4.66
N VAL A 34 8.81 13.38 -5.66
CA VAL A 34 8.34 14.75 -5.50
C VAL A 34 6.81 14.78 -5.42
N GLN A 35 6.13 14.02 -6.26
CA GLN A 35 4.67 13.86 -6.23
C GLN A 35 4.22 13.17 -4.94
N ALA A 36 4.95 12.14 -4.51
CA ALA A 36 4.66 11.43 -3.26
C ALA A 36 4.70 12.36 -2.04
N LYS A 37 5.75 13.19 -1.93
CA LYS A 37 5.86 14.18 -0.85
C LYS A 37 4.73 15.22 -0.85
N LYS A 38 4.27 15.65 -2.03
CA LYS A 38 3.13 16.58 -2.15
C LYS A 38 1.85 15.95 -1.62
N ARG A 39 1.56 14.70 -2.04
CA ARG A 39 0.37 13.97 -1.58
C ARG A 39 0.42 13.66 -0.10
N GLU A 40 1.59 13.28 0.42
CA GLU A 40 1.79 13.04 1.85
C GLU A 40 1.50 14.29 2.68
N ALA A 41 1.96 15.47 2.23
CA ALA A 41 1.66 16.74 2.88
C ALA A 41 0.17 17.11 2.82
N GLU A 42 -0.56 16.68 1.78
CA GLU A 42 -2.01 16.85 1.68
C GLU A 42 -2.75 15.88 2.60
N TYR A 43 -2.38 14.60 2.60
CA TYR A 43 -2.99 13.58 3.47
C TYR A 43 -2.72 13.85 4.95
N ALA A 44 -1.57 14.42 5.31
CA ALA A 44 -1.24 14.80 6.67
C ALA A 44 -2.20 15.87 7.26
N LYS A 45 -2.93 16.61 6.42
CA LYS A 45 -3.93 17.59 6.87
C LYS A 45 -5.20 16.90 7.39
N ASP A 46 -5.46 15.67 6.96
CA ASP A 46 -6.62 14.88 7.36
C ASP A 46 -6.18 13.59 8.05
N GLN A 47 -6.18 13.62 9.38
CA GLN A 47 -5.80 12.46 10.22
C GLN A 47 -6.76 11.27 10.08
N SER A 48 -7.89 11.40 9.39
CA SER A 48 -8.79 10.27 9.09
C SER A 48 -8.32 9.43 7.90
N THR A 49 -7.42 9.98 7.07
CA THR A 49 -6.86 9.29 5.90
C THR A 49 -5.71 8.37 6.32
N GLY A 50 -5.81 7.07 6.01
CA GLY A 50 -4.76 6.10 6.30
C GLY A 50 -3.56 6.20 5.34
N CYS A 51 -2.40 5.67 5.75
CA CYS A 51 -1.19 5.65 4.93
C CYS A 51 -1.19 4.45 3.97
N TYR A 52 -1.42 4.71 2.68
CA TYR A 52 -1.37 3.70 1.61
C TYR A 52 -0.24 3.93 0.59
N MET A 53 0.66 4.86 0.87
CA MET A 53 1.85 5.15 0.05
C MET A 53 2.89 4.05 0.27
N TYR A 54 3.39 3.47 -0.82
CA TYR A 54 4.42 2.42 -0.78
C TYR A 54 5.65 2.86 -1.59
N TYR A 55 6.74 3.17 -0.88
CA TYR A 55 7.97 3.65 -1.47
C TYR A 55 8.92 2.50 -1.81
N PHE A 56 9.57 2.56 -2.98
CA PHE A 56 10.55 1.56 -3.38
C PHE A 56 11.59 2.14 -4.35
N GLN A 57 12.75 1.47 -4.45
CA GLN A 57 13.77 1.82 -5.43
C GLN A 57 13.77 0.80 -6.58
N HIS A 58 13.73 1.29 -7.82
CA HIS A 58 13.85 0.46 -9.01
C HIS A 58 14.83 1.08 -9.99
N ARG A 59 15.86 0.30 -10.38
CA ARG A 59 16.90 0.72 -11.35
C ARG A 59 17.51 2.09 -11.03
N GLY A 60 17.86 2.31 -9.76
CA GLY A 60 18.46 3.57 -9.29
C GLY A 60 17.47 4.71 -9.03
N HIS A 61 16.19 4.57 -9.38
CA HIS A 61 15.16 5.59 -9.19
C HIS A 61 14.29 5.27 -7.98
N GLN A 62 13.95 6.29 -7.19
CA GLN A 62 13.02 6.18 -6.07
C GLN A 62 11.61 6.56 -6.50
N TYR A 63 10.65 5.72 -6.12
CA TYR A 63 9.21 5.87 -6.31
C TYR A 63 8.54 5.90 -4.94
#